data_AF-A0A1T4X246-F1
#
_entry.id   AF-A0A1T4X246-F1
#
_cell.length_a   1.000
_cell.length_b   1.000
_cell.length_c   1.000
_cell.angle_alpha   90.00
_cell.angle_beta   90.00
_cell.angle_gamma   90.00
#
_symmetry.space_group_name_H-M   'P 1'
#
loop_
_entity.id
_entity.type
_entity.pdbx_description
1 polymer ?
#
loop_
_entity_poly.entity_id
_entity_poly.type
_entity_poly.pdbx_seq_one_letter_code
_entity_poly.pdbx_strand_id
1 'polypeptide(L)'
;MDLYDLFFYMAIGAGFLMAFNLGANDVANSMASAVGARAITVRQAVFIAGTLNFLGAVVLGSHVTATVSKGIINSAEIGDPKLMMVGMFAALMAAAIWVLISTLTSLPVSSTHSIVGAIMGFGIVAGGPGVVNWLKMGGIVMSWIISPFFAAGISYFIFSHIRKHILYKKHFIEQARRWAPRWVALTAALVIFSFLYKTPVGKGLGLHWSLSLLMTLALSVSVWLVVRALLRHMVIDAEAGAEAVEGVFRKMQVGTSCYVALSQGANDVANAIGPVAAIYLIAKQHVLLPKADVPISILILGGLGIALGITVLGHRVMGTVGEKITTLTNTRGFSVDFGAASTVLVASNMGLPVSTTHAAVGGVVGVGLARGFSAVDFRVLGRIVLYWVLTVPIAAFTSIALFVVMRWLFL
;
A
#
# COMPACT_ATOMS: atom_id res chain seq x y z
N MET A 1 -5.69 22.76 -29.15
CA MET A 1 -5.44 22.27 -27.78
C MET A 1 -4.07 22.77 -27.40
N ASP A 2 -3.94 23.51 -26.30
CA ASP A 2 -2.63 23.99 -25.88
C ASP A 2 -1.79 22.85 -25.28
N LEU A 3 -0.51 23.10 -25.01
CA LEU A 3 0.39 22.09 -24.47
C LEU A 3 -0.05 21.62 -23.07
N TYR A 4 -0.66 22.50 -22.28
CA TYR A 4 -1.11 22.21 -20.92
C TYR A 4 -2.29 21.23 -20.92
N ASP A 5 -3.29 21.48 -21.76
CA ASP A 5 -4.43 20.60 -21.97
C ASP A 5 -3.98 19.25 -22.53
N LEU A 6 -3.03 19.24 -23.48
CA LEU A 6 -2.48 18.00 -24.04
C LEU A 6 -1.87 17.11 -22.98
N PHE A 7 -0.93 17.64 -22.20
CA PHE A 7 -0.29 16.88 -21.14
C PHE A 7 -1.25 16.53 -20.02
N PHE A 8 -2.27 17.35 -19.75
CA PHE A 8 -3.31 17.01 -18.79
C PHE A 8 -4.12 15.78 -19.21
N TYR A 9 -4.66 15.74 -20.43
CA TYR A 9 -5.42 14.56 -20.89
C TYR A 9 -4.54 13.32 -21.05
N MET A 10 -3.31 13.48 -21.53
CA MET A 10 -2.35 12.38 -21.60
C MET A 10 -2.02 11.86 -20.19
N ALA A 11 -1.83 12.74 -19.21
CA ALA A 11 -1.56 12.37 -17.83
C ALA A 11 -2.74 11.63 -17.19
N ILE A 12 -3.98 12.00 -17.51
CA ILE A 12 -5.16 11.22 -17.07
C ILE A 12 -5.05 9.77 -17.57
N GLY A 13 -4.75 9.57 -18.85
CA GLY A 13 -4.59 8.23 -19.45
C GLY A 13 -3.41 7.46 -18.85
N ALA A 14 -2.24 8.09 -18.75
CA ALA A 14 -1.04 7.48 -18.17
C ALA A 14 -1.20 7.19 -16.66
N GLY A 15 -1.90 8.06 -15.94
CA GLY A 15 -2.22 7.89 -14.53
C GLY A 15 -3.18 6.74 -14.31
N PHE A 16 -4.19 6.62 -15.16
CA PHE A 16 -5.08 5.46 -15.16
C PHE A 16 -4.32 4.17 -15.47
N LEU A 17 -3.41 4.18 -16.45
CA LEU A 17 -2.57 3.03 -16.78
C LEU A 17 -1.66 2.63 -15.61
N MET A 18 -1.00 3.60 -14.97
CA MET A 18 -0.19 3.35 -13.79
C MET A 18 -1.04 2.75 -12.66
N ALA A 19 -2.21 3.35 -12.38
CA ALA A 19 -3.15 2.86 -11.38
C ALA A 19 -3.63 1.43 -11.69
N PHE A 20 -3.91 1.13 -12.95
CA PHE A 20 -4.24 -0.23 -13.40
C PHE A 20 -3.09 -1.21 -13.15
N ASN A 21 -1.86 -0.83 -13.48
CA ASN A 21 -0.68 -1.67 -13.26
C ASN A 21 -0.44 -1.92 -11.76
N LEU A 22 -0.65 -0.90 -10.92
CA LEU A 22 -0.60 -1.03 -9.45
C LEU A 22 -1.61 -2.07 -8.94
N GLY A 23 -2.87 -1.96 -9.36
CA GLY A 23 -3.90 -2.91 -8.97
C GLY A 23 -3.59 -4.34 -9.43
N ALA A 24 -3.05 -4.49 -10.64
CA ALA A 24 -2.66 -5.79 -11.17
C ALA A 24 -1.48 -6.44 -10.43
N ASN A 25 -0.44 -5.66 -10.09
CA ASN A 25 0.77 -6.16 -9.43
C ASN A 25 0.55 -6.38 -7.93
N ASP A 26 0.07 -5.35 -7.25
CA ASP A 26 0.18 -5.24 -5.80
C ASP A 26 -0.96 -5.96 -5.07
N VAL A 27 -2.02 -6.42 -5.75
CA VAL A 27 -3.13 -7.15 -5.11
C VAL A 27 -2.68 -8.44 -4.41
N ALA A 28 -1.58 -9.04 -4.87
CA ALA A 28 -1.00 -10.19 -4.20
C ALA A 28 -0.53 -9.84 -2.77
N ASN A 29 -0.13 -8.59 -2.50
CA ASN A 29 0.32 -8.16 -1.18
C ASN A 29 -0.81 -8.19 -0.13
N SER A 30 -2.07 -8.01 -0.55
CA SER A 30 -3.23 -8.03 0.36
C SER A 30 -3.99 -9.35 0.37
N MET A 31 -4.11 -10.03 -0.77
CA MET A 31 -5.03 -11.17 -0.89
C MET A 31 -4.37 -12.53 -1.10
N ALA A 32 -3.07 -12.59 -1.43
CA ALA A 32 -2.42 -13.89 -1.68
C ALA A 32 -2.40 -14.77 -0.43
N SER A 33 -2.31 -14.19 0.77
CA SER A 33 -2.36 -14.95 2.02
C SER A 33 -3.72 -15.63 2.21
N ALA A 34 -4.83 -14.91 2.02
CA ALA A 34 -6.18 -15.44 2.21
C ALA A 34 -6.59 -16.42 1.11
N VAL A 35 -6.17 -16.17 -0.14
CA VAL A 35 -6.38 -17.10 -1.25
C VAL A 35 -5.54 -18.37 -1.05
N GLY A 36 -4.25 -18.22 -0.70
CA GLY A 36 -3.32 -19.33 -0.47
C GLY A 36 -3.73 -20.23 0.69
N ALA A 37 -4.25 -19.64 1.78
CA ALA A 37 -4.82 -20.37 2.91
C ALA A 37 -6.21 -20.96 2.65
N ARG A 38 -6.76 -20.78 1.43
CA ARG A 38 -8.11 -21.19 1.03
C ARG A 38 -9.21 -20.61 1.93
N ALA A 39 -8.99 -19.41 2.47
CA ALA A 39 -9.99 -18.68 3.24
C ALA A 39 -11.08 -18.09 2.33
N ILE A 40 -10.69 -17.64 1.14
CA ILE A 40 -11.55 -17.10 0.09
C ILE A 40 -11.10 -17.57 -1.29
N THR A 41 -12.03 -17.54 -2.24
CA THR A 41 -11.73 -17.79 -3.66
C THR A 41 -11.07 -16.58 -4.30
N VAL A 42 -10.35 -16.78 -5.41
CA VAL A 42 -9.77 -15.69 -6.22
C VAL A 42 -10.84 -14.68 -6.65
N ARG A 43 -12.04 -15.14 -7.03
CA ARG A 43 -13.15 -14.24 -7.43
C ARG A 43 -13.60 -13.34 -6.28
N GLN A 44 -13.73 -13.89 -5.07
CA GLN A 44 -14.06 -13.10 -3.88
C GLN A 44 -12.96 -12.10 -3.55
N ALA A 45 -11.70 -12.55 -3.61
CA ALA A 45 -10.53 -11.69 -3.38
C ALA A 45 -10.49 -10.49 -4.33
N VAL A 46 -10.75 -10.71 -5.63
CA VAL A 46 -10.82 -9.64 -6.65
C VAL A 46 -11.88 -8.59 -6.28
N PHE A 47 -13.10 -9.02 -5.93
CA PHE A 47 -14.19 -8.08 -5.60
C PHE A 47 -13.91 -7.28 -4.32
N ILE A 48 -13.44 -7.98 -3.28
CA ILE A 48 -13.11 -7.37 -1.98
C ILE A 48 -11.95 -6.38 -2.15
N ALA A 49 -10.85 -6.81 -2.77
CA ALA A 49 -9.67 -5.98 -2.97
C ALA A 49 -9.95 -4.77 -3.85
N GLY A 50 -10.71 -4.94 -4.95
CA GLY A 50 -11.09 -3.82 -5.82
C GLY A 50 -11.87 -2.74 -5.08
N THR A 51 -12.88 -3.14 -4.30
CA THR A 51 -13.71 -2.22 -3.51
C THR A 51 -12.89 -1.52 -2.42
N LEU A 52 -12.08 -2.25 -1.66
CA LEU A 52 -11.35 -1.69 -0.53
C LEU A 52 -10.14 -0.86 -0.96
N ASN A 53 -9.45 -1.22 -2.05
CA ASN A 53 -8.41 -0.36 -2.61
C ASN A 53 -9.00 0.95 -3.15
N PHE A 54 -10.16 0.89 -3.82
CA PHE A 54 -10.87 2.09 -4.25
C PHE A 54 -11.21 3.00 -3.06
N LEU A 55 -11.82 2.43 -2.01
CA LEU A 55 -12.17 3.19 -0.80
C LEU A 55 -10.93 3.77 -0.11
N GLY A 56 -9.86 2.99 0.03
CA GLY A 56 -8.60 3.43 0.62
C GLY A 56 -7.99 4.59 -0.18
N ALA A 57 -7.95 4.47 -1.50
CA ALA A 57 -7.44 5.48 -2.41
C ALA A 57 -8.18 6.82 -2.28
N VAL A 58 -9.52 6.79 -2.32
CA VAL A 58 -10.37 7.99 -2.29
C VAL A 58 -10.38 8.64 -0.91
N VAL A 59 -10.47 7.85 0.15
CA VAL A 59 -10.71 8.36 1.50
C VAL A 59 -9.40 8.74 2.20
N LEU A 60 -8.36 7.91 2.08
CA LEU A 60 -7.13 8.00 2.87
C LEU A 60 -5.91 8.48 2.04
N GLY A 61 -5.98 8.43 0.70
CA GLY A 61 -4.79 8.58 -0.15
C GLY A 61 -4.29 10.00 -0.43
N SER A 62 -5.01 11.03 0.01
CA SER A 62 -4.66 12.43 -0.26
C SER A 62 -3.29 12.85 0.32
N HIS A 63 -2.90 12.35 1.49
CA HIS A 63 -1.65 12.76 2.17
C HIS A 63 -0.40 12.31 1.44
N VAL A 64 -0.32 11.02 1.12
CA VAL A 64 0.83 10.46 0.40
C VAL A 64 0.91 11.06 -0.99
N THR A 65 -0.24 11.28 -1.64
CA THR A 65 -0.32 11.93 -2.95
C THR A 65 0.27 13.34 -2.93
N ALA A 66 -0.02 14.13 -1.89
CA ALA A 66 0.58 15.44 -1.71
C ALA A 66 2.11 15.36 -1.61
N THR A 67 2.65 14.38 -0.86
CA THR A 67 4.09 14.14 -0.77
C THR A 67 4.71 13.75 -2.10
N VAL A 68 4.09 12.84 -2.88
CA VAL A 68 4.63 12.42 -4.19
C VAL A 68 4.59 13.58 -5.20
N SER A 69 3.54 14.40 -5.18
CA SER A 69 3.38 15.50 -6.15
C SER A 69 4.43 16.61 -6.05
N LYS A 70 4.89 16.94 -4.83
CA LYS A 70 5.76 18.12 -4.57
C LYS A 70 6.87 17.90 -3.53
N GLY A 71 6.91 16.74 -2.89
CA GLY A 71 7.86 16.45 -1.80
C GLY A 71 9.24 16.03 -2.29
N ILE A 72 9.35 15.54 -3.52
CA ILE A 72 10.58 14.89 -4.02
C ILE A 72 11.50 15.92 -4.69
N ILE A 73 10.94 16.76 -5.55
CA ILE A 73 11.68 17.80 -6.28
C ILE A 73 11.08 19.18 -6.02
N ASN A 74 11.93 20.19 -5.90
CA ASN A 74 11.55 21.58 -5.74
C ASN A 74 11.22 22.18 -7.10
N SER A 75 9.92 22.27 -7.40
CA SER A 75 9.47 22.82 -8.67
C SER A 75 9.91 24.27 -8.89
N ALA A 76 10.06 25.06 -7.82
CA ALA A 76 10.43 26.47 -7.92
C ALA A 76 11.85 26.69 -8.48
N GLU A 77 12.76 25.74 -8.25
CA GLU A 77 14.13 25.79 -8.76
C GLU A 77 14.24 25.39 -10.24
N ILE A 78 13.27 24.65 -10.78
CA ILE A 78 13.21 24.34 -12.22
C ILE A 78 12.79 25.58 -13.02
N GLY A 79 11.99 26.48 -12.44
CA GLY A 79 11.59 27.77 -13.02
C GLY A 79 10.56 27.68 -14.16
N ASP A 80 10.64 26.66 -15.02
CA ASP A 80 9.71 26.45 -16.14
C ASP A 80 8.60 25.42 -15.81
N PRO A 81 7.32 25.85 -15.70
CA PRO A 81 6.19 24.95 -15.48
C PRO A 81 6.02 23.90 -16.58
N LYS A 82 6.36 24.21 -17.84
CA LYS A 82 6.22 23.26 -18.95
C LYS A 82 7.24 22.13 -18.82
N LEU A 83 8.48 22.45 -18.47
CA LEU A 83 9.53 21.46 -18.24
C LEU A 83 9.16 20.50 -17.09
N MET A 84 8.61 21.04 -16.00
CA MET A 84 8.11 20.26 -14.86
C MET A 84 6.95 19.33 -15.27
N MET A 85 6.01 19.82 -16.08
CA MET A 85 4.87 19.06 -16.58
C MET A 85 5.32 17.88 -17.46
N VAL A 86 6.22 18.13 -18.41
CA VAL A 86 6.79 17.09 -19.29
C VAL A 86 7.57 16.08 -18.46
N GLY A 87 8.34 16.53 -17.48
CA GLY A 87 9.11 15.68 -16.57
C GLY A 87 8.24 14.75 -15.72
N MET A 88 7.18 15.28 -15.10
CA MET A 88 6.24 14.48 -14.33
C MET A 88 5.51 13.44 -15.19
N PHE A 89 5.18 13.79 -16.43
CA PHE A 89 4.58 12.84 -17.37
C PHE A 89 5.56 11.74 -17.79
N ALA A 90 6.81 12.09 -18.07
CA ALA A 90 7.87 11.12 -18.36
C ALA A 90 8.10 10.16 -17.18
N ALA A 91 8.09 10.67 -15.94
CA ALA A 91 8.24 9.84 -14.75
C ALA A 91 7.08 8.86 -14.57
N LEU A 92 5.85 9.34 -14.79
CA LEU A 92 4.65 8.52 -14.72
C LEU A 92 4.68 7.39 -15.76
N MET A 93 5.08 7.70 -16.99
CA MET A 93 5.22 6.72 -18.06
C MET A 93 6.34 5.70 -17.78
N ALA A 94 7.51 6.17 -17.32
CA ALA A 94 8.62 5.29 -16.95
C ALA A 94 8.22 4.29 -15.85
N ALA A 95 7.59 4.79 -14.78
CA ALA A 95 7.09 3.94 -13.71
C ALA A 95 6.01 2.98 -14.21
N ALA A 96 5.06 3.45 -15.02
CA ALA A 96 4.00 2.61 -15.58
C ALA A 96 4.54 1.46 -16.45
N ILE A 97 5.52 1.74 -17.31
CA ILE A 97 6.19 0.74 -18.15
C ILE A 97 6.91 -0.28 -17.28
N TRP A 98 7.68 0.16 -16.29
CA TRP A 98 8.42 -0.75 -15.42
C TRP A 98 7.49 -1.66 -14.60
N VAL A 99 6.43 -1.10 -14.01
CA VAL A 99 5.44 -1.88 -13.24
C VAL A 99 4.62 -2.81 -14.16
N LEU A 100 4.38 -2.42 -15.41
CA LEU A 100 3.75 -3.33 -16.38
C LEU A 100 4.65 -4.52 -16.68
N ILE A 101 5.94 -4.27 -16.98
CA ILE A 101 6.91 -5.33 -17.27
C ILE A 101 7.04 -6.27 -16.06
N SER A 102 7.12 -5.74 -14.84
CA SER A 102 7.20 -6.56 -13.64
C SER A 102 5.94 -7.40 -13.44
N THR A 103 4.76 -6.86 -13.75
CA THR A 103 3.49 -7.59 -13.68
C THR A 103 3.44 -8.72 -14.70
N LEU A 104 3.86 -8.47 -15.95
CA LEU A 104 3.89 -9.47 -17.00
C LEU A 104 4.93 -10.58 -16.74
N THR A 105 6.01 -10.26 -16.03
CA THR A 105 7.06 -11.20 -15.63
C THR A 105 6.84 -11.82 -14.24
N SER A 106 5.74 -11.49 -13.57
CA SER A 106 5.40 -11.95 -12.21
C SER A 106 6.49 -11.65 -11.16
N LEU A 107 7.23 -10.55 -11.34
CA LEU A 107 8.23 -10.08 -10.40
C LEU A 107 7.59 -9.11 -9.39
N PRO A 108 7.71 -9.37 -8.07
CA PRO A 108 7.22 -8.46 -7.04
C PRO A 108 8.21 -7.29 -6.90
N VAL A 109 7.98 -6.21 -7.64
CA VAL A 109 8.75 -4.97 -7.52
C VAL A 109 7.99 -3.97 -6.67
N SER A 110 8.66 -2.87 -6.35
CA SER A 110 8.00 -1.76 -5.66
C SER A 110 7.68 -0.64 -6.64
N SER A 111 6.39 -0.41 -6.81
CA SER A 111 5.87 0.71 -7.59
C SER A 111 6.27 2.07 -7.00
N THR A 112 6.33 2.19 -5.67
CA THR A 112 6.79 3.39 -4.97
C THR A 112 8.25 3.73 -5.28
N HIS A 113 9.15 2.74 -5.26
CA HIS A 113 10.55 2.95 -5.67
C HIS A 113 10.64 3.40 -7.13
N SER A 114 9.79 2.85 -7.98
CA SER A 114 9.76 3.14 -9.41
C SER A 114 9.40 4.61 -9.66
N ILE A 115 8.30 5.10 -9.08
CA ILE A 115 7.89 6.49 -9.31
C ILE A 115 8.81 7.50 -8.63
N VAL A 116 9.28 7.23 -7.41
CA VAL A 116 10.18 8.16 -6.70
C VAL A 116 11.53 8.23 -7.43
N GLY A 117 12.06 7.10 -7.88
CA GLY A 117 13.27 7.03 -8.71
C GLY A 117 13.10 7.76 -10.04
N ALA A 118 11.96 7.58 -10.71
CA ALA A 118 11.64 8.26 -11.96
C ALA A 118 11.57 9.79 -11.77
N ILE A 119 10.88 10.28 -10.73
CA ILE A 119 10.78 11.71 -10.42
C ILE A 119 12.16 12.31 -10.12
N MET A 120 12.97 11.62 -9.33
CA MET A 120 14.35 12.03 -9.05
C MET A 120 15.19 12.08 -10.34
N GLY A 121 15.07 11.07 -11.21
CA GLY A 121 15.82 10.96 -12.45
C GLY A 121 15.61 12.15 -13.38
N PHE A 122 14.35 12.47 -13.72
CA PHE A 122 14.12 13.64 -14.58
C PHE A 122 14.47 14.94 -13.86
N GLY A 123 14.21 15.04 -12.56
CA GLY A 123 14.49 16.26 -11.78
C GLY A 123 15.96 16.66 -11.84
N ILE A 124 16.86 15.69 -11.71
CA ILE A 124 18.32 15.91 -11.81
C ILE A 124 18.71 16.41 -13.20
N VAL A 125 18.08 15.91 -14.28
CA VAL A 125 18.38 16.34 -15.64
C VAL A 125 17.75 17.69 -15.97
N ALA A 126 16.59 18.00 -15.40
CA ALA A 126 15.85 19.23 -15.67
C ALA A 126 16.47 20.46 -14.99
N GLY A 127 16.94 20.34 -13.74
CA GLY A 127 17.50 21.47 -12.99
C GLY A 127 18.69 21.15 -12.09
N GLY A 128 19.32 19.99 -12.28
CA GLY A 128 20.51 19.58 -11.53
C GLY A 128 20.21 18.92 -10.18
N PRO A 129 21.25 18.43 -9.47
CA PRO A 129 21.08 17.76 -8.18
C PRO A 129 20.48 18.63 -7.07
N GLY A 130 20.58 19.95 -7.17
CA GLY A 130 20.06 20.90 -6.17
C GLY A 130 18.52 20.88 -6.06
N VAL A 131 17.83 20.58 -7.16
CA VAL A 131 16.37 20.53 -7.24
C VAL A 131 15.79 19.40 -6.38
N VAL A 132 16.54 18.34 -6.10
CA VAL A 132 16.07 17.24 -5.26
C VAL A 132 16.06 17.66 -3.81
N ASN A 133 14.92 17.50 -3.14
CA ASN A 133 14.85 17.74 -1.70
C ASN A 133 15.52 16.58 -0.95
N TRP A 134 16.84 16.66 -0.75
CA TRP A 134 17.63 15.59 -0.13
C TRP A 134 17.20 15.23 1.29
N LEU A 135 16.67 16.19 2.05
CA LEU A 135 16.15 15.92 3.40
C LEU A 135 14.88 15.05 3.34
N LYS A 136 13.92 15.42 2.49
CA LYS A 136 12.70 14.62 2.28
C LYS A 136 13.02 13.28 1.62
N MET A 137 13.90 13.26 0.63
CA MET A 137 14.37 12.04 -0.01
C MET A 137 15.01 11.10 1.02
N GLY A 138 15.87 11.61 1.92
CA GLY A 138 16.44 10.85 3.02
C GLY A 138 15.36 10.24 3.92
N GLY A 139 14.31 11.01 4.27
CA GLY A 139 13.15 10.50 5.01
C GLY A 139 12.40 9.39 4.27
N ILE A 140 12.21 9.53 2.96
CA ILE A 140 11.58 8.51 2.10
C ILE A 140 12.44 7.23 2.08
N VAL A 141 13.73 7.34 1.81
CA VAL A 141 14.66 6.18 1.80
C VAL A 141 14.72 5.49 3.15
N MET A 142 14.77 6.26 4.26
CA MET A 142 14.71 5.69 5.60
C MET A 142 13.40 4.94 5.84
N SER A 143 12.27 5.44 5.33
CA SER A 143 10.99 4.73 5.44
C SER A 143 11.00 3.39 4.70
N TRP A 144 11.70 3.28 3.56
CA TRP A 144 11.84 2.05 2.79
C TRP A 144 12.68 0.99 3.49
N ILE A 145 13.66 1.43 4.27
CA ILE A 145 14.49 0.56 5.12
C ILE A 145 13.71 0.16 6.37
N ILE A 146 13.09 1.11 7.09
CA ILE A 146 12.45 0.86 8.38
C ILE A 146 11.17 0.03 8.23
N SER A 147 10.36 0.27 7.20
CA SER A 147 9.05 -0.39 7.02
C SER A 147 9.08 -1.92 7.05
N PRO A 148 9.96 -2.65 6.32
CA PRO A 148 10.02 -4.10 6.41
C PRO A 148 10.39 -4.59 7.81
N PHE A 149 11.31 -3.93 8.52
CA PHE A 149 11.66 -4.31 9.89
C PHE A 149 10.54 -4.03 10.88
N PHE A 150 9.82 -2.92 10.71
CA PHE A 150 8.67 -2.58 11.53
C PHE A 150 7.54 -3.59 11.34
N ALA A 151 7.24 -3.95 10.09
CA ALA A 151 6.28 -5.00 9.77
C ALA A 151 6.72 -6.36 10.34
N ALA A 152 8.00 -6.72 10.20
CA ALA A 152 8.55 -7.95 10.77
C ALA A 152 8.41 -7.98 12.30
N GLY A 153 8.71 -6.88 12.98
CA GLY A 153 8.57 -6.77 14.44
C GLY A 153 7.13 -6.94 14.90
N ILE A 154 6.18 -6.27 14.24
CA ILE A 154 4.75 -6.42 14.54
C ILE A 154 4.31 -7.86 14.29
N SER A 155 4.59 -8.42 13.11
CA SER A 155 4.18 -9.78 12.76
C SER A 155 4.82 -10.83 13.68
N TYR A 156 6.08 -10.66 14.06
CA TYR A 156 6.76 -11.50 15.05
C TYR A 156 6.03 -11.45 16.40
N PHE A 157 5.70 -10.25 16.89
CA PHE A 157 5.00 -10.06 18.16
C PHE A 157 3.61 -10.69 18.13
N ILE A 158 2.82 -10.43 17.09
CA ILE A 158 1.47 -10.97 16.94
C ILE A 158 1.50 -12.49 16.88
N PHE A 159 2.38 -13.06 16.05
CA PHE A 159 2.45 -14.51 15.92
C PHE A 159 2.99 -15.19 17.19
N SER A 160 3.99 -14.60 17.84
CA SER A 160 4.49 -15.07 19.14
C SER A 160 3.43 -15.00 20.23
N HIS A 161 2.61 -13.94 20.21
CA HIS A 161 1.48 -13.81 21.11
C HIS A 161 0.44 -14.91 20.87
N ILE A 162 0.05 -15.16 19.62
CA ILE A 162 -0.88 -16.24 19.23
C ILE A 162 -0.36 -17.59 19.70
N ARG A 163 0.92 -17.90 19.46
CA ARG A 163 1.54 -19.15 19.93
C ARG A 163 1.46 -19.30 21.44
N LYS A 164 1.91 -18.29 22.19
CA LYS A 164 2.02 -18.33 23.66
C LYS A 164 0.66 -18.32 24.37
N HIS A 165 -0.31 -17.55 23.86
CA HIS A 165 -1.57 -17.30 24.56
C HIS A 165 -2.76 -18.09 24.01
N ILE A 166 -2.65 -18.64 22.79
CA ILE A 166 -3.71 -19.44 22.16
C ILE A 166 -3.21 -20.87 21.97
N LEU A 167 -2.21 -21.08 21.10
CA LEU A 167 -1.85 -22.43 20.63
C LEU A 167 -1.20 -23.33 21.71
N TYR A 168 -0.47 -22.75 22.67
CA TYR A 168 0.18 -23.50 23.77
C TYR A 168 -0.66 -23.62 25.04
N LYS A 169 -1.93 -23.19 25.01
CA LYS A 169 -2.84 -23.33 26.15
C LYS A 169 -3.69 -24.59 26.00
N LYS A 170 -3.99 -25.25 27.12
CA LYS A 170 -4.86 -26.44 27.17
C LYS A 170 -6.25 -26.16 26.57
N HIS A 171 -6.83 -25.00 26.86
CA HIS A 171 -8.11 -24.54 26.31
C HIS A 171 -7.91 -23.59 25.13
N PHE A 172 -7.20 -24.03 24.09
CA PHE A 172 -6.80 -23.17 22.96
C PHE A 172 -8.00 -22.57 22.19
N ILE A 173 -9.13 -23.27 22.09
CA ILE A 173 -10.35 -22.77 21.40
C ILE A 173 -10.98 -21.61 22.15
N GLU A 174 -11.11 -21.72 23.47
CA GLU A 174 -11.64 -20.64 24.31
C GLU A 174 -10.73 -19.42 24.28
N GLN A 175 -9.41 -19.64 24.29
CA GLN A 175 -8.45 -18.56 24.12
C GLN A 175 -8.58 -17.89 22.75
N ALA A 176 -8.75 -18.67 21.67
CA ALA A 176 -9.01 -18.11 20.34
C ALA A 176 -10.27 -17.24 20.34
N ARG A 177 -11.39 -17.72 20.92
CA ARG A 177 -12.64 -16.96 21.06
C ARG A 177 -12.47 -15.68 21.90
N ARG A 178 -11.57 -15.68 22.88
CA ARG A 178 -11.31 -14.51 23.74
C ARG A 178 -10.42 -13.47 23.08
N TRP A 179 -9.38 -13.91 22.36
CA TRP A 179 -8.40 -13.02 21.73
C TRP A 179 -8.84 -12.52 20.35
N ALA A 180 -9.56 -13.33 19.58
CA ALA A 180 -10.02 -12.96 18.25
C ALA A 180 -10.79 -11.62 18.20
N PRO A 181 -11.81 -11.37 19.05
CA PRO A 181 -12.52 -10.10 19.06
C PRO A 181 -11.63 -8.90 19.40
N ARG A 182 -10.63 -9.10 20.27
CA ARG A 182 -9.71 -8.04 20.69
C ARG A 182 -8.82 -7.59 19.54
N TRP A 183 -8.33 -8.56 18.77
CA TRP A 183 -7.53 -8.27 17.59
C TRP A 183 -8.34 -7.53 16.50
N VAL A 184 -9.57 -7.97 16.24
CA VAL A 184 -10.45 -7.28 15.28
C VAL A 184 -10.77 -5.86 15.75
N ALA A 185 -11.03 -5.67 17.06
CA ALA A 185 -11.27 -4.36 17.63
C ALA A 185 -10.04 -3.44 17.55
N LEU A 186 -8.84 -3.98 17.75
CA LEU A 186 -7.60 -3.22 17.56
C LEU A 186 -7.42 -2.77 16.10
N THR A 187 -7.67 -3.66 15.15
CA THR A 187 -7.66 -3.29 13.72
C THR A 187 -8.65 -2.18 13.43
N ALA A 188 -9.89 -2.31 13.92
CA ALA A 188 -10.92 -1.28 13.76
C ALA A 188 -10.48 0.06 14.37
N ALA A 189 -9.87 0.04 15.57
CA ALA A 189 -9.36 1.23 16.23
C ALA A 189 -8.33 1.98 15.37
N LEU A 190 -7.37 1.25 14.77
CA LEU A 190 -6.34 1.85 13.93
C LEU A 190 -6.93 2.51 12.67
N VAL A 191 -7.86 1.82 12.00
CA VAL A 191 -8.53 2.33 10.80
C VAL A 191 -9.43 3.53 11.12
N ILE A 192 -10.25 3.44 12.17
CA ILE A 192 -11.16 4.52 12.58
C ILE A 192 -10.36 5.76 13.01
N PHE A 193 -9.29 5.58 13.79
CA PHE A 193 -8.45 6.69 14.21
C PHE A 193 -7.79 7.39 13.01
N SER A 194 -7.24 6.62 12.09
CA SER A 194 -6.66 7.14 10.84
C SER A 194 -7.70 7.91 10.03
N PHE A 195 -8.91 7.36 9.89
CA PHE A 195 -10.01 8.02 9.21
C PHE A 195 -10.36 9.37 9.85
N LEU A 196 -10.65 9.39 11.16
CA LEU A 196 -11.12 10.59 11.85
C LEU A 196 -10.06 11.69 11.93
N TYR A 197 -8.79 11.32 12.17
CA TYR A 197 -7.75 12.30 12.45
C TYR A 197 -7.06 12.84 11.20
N LYS A 198 -6.87 12.00 10.18
CA LYS A 198 -6.05 12.36 9.02
C LYS A 198 -6.86 12.66 7.78
N THR A 199 -7.99 12.02 7.52
CA THR A 199 -8.67 12.19 6.22
C THR A 199 -9.25 13.59 6.03
N PRO A 200 -9.40 14.08 4.78
CA PRO A 200 -10.12 15.32 4.50
C PRO A 200 -11.54 15.31 5.07
N VAL A 201 -12.22 14.16 5.01
CA VAL A 201 -13.55 13.94 5.56
C VAL A 201 -13.53 14.08 7.09
N GLY A 202 -12.58 13.42 7.76
CA GLY A 202 -12.39 13.49 9.21
C GLY A 202 -12.07 14.90 9.69
N LYS A 203 -11.19 15.61 8.98
CA LYS A 203 -10.90 17.04 9.25
C LYS A 203 -12.11 17.94 9.04
N GLY A 204 -12.96 17.62 8.06
CA GLY A 204 -14.22 18.33 7.81
C GLY A 204 -15.21 18.23 8.97
N LEU A 205 -15.10 17.21 9.83
CA LEU A 205 -15.90 17.09 11.05
C LEU A 205 -15.45 18.03 12.17
N GLY A 206 -14.29 18.69 12.04
CA GLY A 206 -13.80 19.67 13.03
C GLY A 206 -13.56 19.10 14.43
N LEU A 207 -13.39 17.78 14.55
CA LEU A 207 -13.30 17.11 15.85
C LEU A 207 -11.95 17.40 16.52
N HIS A 208 -11.99 17.75 17.80
CA HIS A 208 -10.79 17.83 18.63
C HIS A 208 -10.17 16.43 18.84
N TRP A 209 -8.85 16.34 18.98
CA TRP A 209 -8.12 15.07 19.04
C TRP A 209 -8.62 14.13 20.14
N SER A 210 -9.03 14.68 21.28
CA SER A 210 -9.58 13.92 22.41
C SER A 210 -10.93 13.28 22.08
N LEU A 211 -11.78 13.98 21.34
CA LEU A 211 -13.08 13.48 20.91
C LEU A 211 -12.92 12.39 19.83
N SER A 212 -11.99 12.58 18.89
CA SER A 212 -11.65 11.55 17.90
C SER A 212 -11.15 10.26 18.57
N LEU A 213 -10.33 10.37 19.62
CA LEU A 213 -9.89 9.21 20.40
C LEU A 213 -11.05 8.54 21.14
N LEU A 214 -11.94 9.33 21.77
CA LEU A 214 -13.08 8.79 22.50
C LEU A 214 -14.07 8.07 21.56
N MET A 215 -14.36 8.66 20.40
CA MET A 215 -15.17 8.03 19.35
C MET A 215 -14.51 6.75 18.83
N THR A 216 -13.21 6.77 18.58
CA THR A 216 -12.45 5.58 18.18
C THR A 216 -12.59 4.48 19.22
N LEU A 217 -12.39 4.79 20.50
CA LEU A 217 -12.50 3.83 21.59
C LEU A 217 -13.93 3.27 21.68
N ALA A 218 -14.95 4.12 21.64
CA ALA A 218 -16.35 3.71 21.71
C ALA A 218 -16.72 2.77 20.56
N LEU A 219 -16.39 3.13 19.31
CA LEU A 219 -16.66 2.31 18.13
C LEU A 219 -15.88 0.98 18.17
N SER A 220 -14.64 1.00 18.63
CA SER A 220 -13.81 -0.22 18.75
C SER A 220 -14.34 -1.18 19.83
N VAL A 221 -14.86 -0.65 20.94
CA VAL A 221 -15.56 -1.44 21.96
C VAL A 221 -16.86 -2.03 21.40
N SER A 222 -17.62 -1.28 20.60
CA SER A 222 -18.80 -1.80 19.92
C SER A 222 -18.45 -2.95 18.97
N VAL A 223 -17.39 -2.80 18.16
CA VAL A 223 -16.88 -3.87 17.28
C VAL A 223 -16.46 -5.09 18.11
N TRP A 224 -15.75 -4.89 19.22
CA TRP A 224 -15.35 -5.96 20.13
C TRP A 224 -16.56 -6.75 20.65
N LEU A 225 -17.61 -6.06 21.12
CA LEU A 225 -18.83 -6.68 21.64
C LEU A 225 -19.57 -7.48 20.57
N VAL A 226 -19.73 -6.90 19.37
CA VAL A 226 -20.40 -7.57 18.23
C VAL A 226 -19.64 -8.82 17.81
N VAL A 227 -18.33 -8.72 17.59
CA VAL A 227 -17.51 -9.88 17.17
C VAL A 227 -17.50 -10.96 18.25
N ARG A 228 -17.44 -10.57 19.53
CA ARG A 228 -17.53 -11.50 20.65
C ARG A 228 -18.87 -12.25 20.67
N ALA A 229 -19.98 -11.55 20.42
CA ALA A 229 -21.30 -12.18 20.33
C ALA A 229 -21.37 -13.16 19.16
N LEU A 230 -20.90 -12.76 17.97
CA LEU A 230 -20.87 -13.62 16.78
C LEU A 230 -20.03 -14.89 16.99
N LEU A 231 -18.85 -14.77 17.61
CA LEU A 231 -17.99 -15.94 17.90
C LEU A 231 -18.56 -16.86 18.98
N ARG A 232 -19.44 -16.37 19.87
CA ARG A 232 -20.12 -17.19 20.87
C ARG A 232 -21.13 -18.15 20.23
N HIS A 233 -21.78 -17.72 19.14
CA HIS A 233 -22.74 -18.53 18.39
C HIS A 233 -22.11 -19.45 17.35
N MET A 234 -20.80 -19.33 17.09
CA MET A 234 -20.10 -20.28 16.23
C MET A 234 -19.90 -21.62 16.95
N VAL A 235 -20.58 -22.66 16.46
CA VAL A 235 -20.26 -24.05 16.80
C VAL A 235 -18.87 -24.33 16.25
N ILE A 236 -17.93 -24.60 17.16
CA ILE A 236 -16.57 -25.00 16.82
C ILE A 236 -16.46 -26.43 17.32
N ASP A 237 -16.17 -27.34 16.40
CA ASP A 237 -15.88 -28.71 16.75
C ASP A 237 -14.61 -28.74 17.61
N ALA A 238 -14.77 -29.16 18.87
CA ALA A 238 -13.67 -29.20 19.83
C ALA A 238 -12.72 -30.37 19.55
N GLU A 239 -13.19 -31.41 18.85
CA GLU A 239 -12.40 -32.60 18.51
C GLU A 239 -11.37 -32.30 17.41
N ALA A 240 -11.60 -31.25 16.59
CA ALA A 240 -10.71 -30.84 15.51
C ALA A 240 -9.38 -30.18 15.97
N GLY A 241 -9.14 -30.04 17.29
CA GLY A 241 -7.83 -29.64 17.80
C GLY A 241 -7.31 -28.30 17.25
N ALA A 242 -6.07 -28.26 16.77
CA ALA A 242 -5.47 -27.05 16.21
C ALA A 242 -6.20 -26.53 14.94
N GLU A 243 -6.90 -27.39 14.20
CA GLU A 243 -7.67 -27.00 13.01
C GLU A 243 -8.86 -26.11 13.38
N ALA A 244 -9.45 -26.31 14.56
CA ALA A 244 -10.52 -25.47 15.09
C ALA A 244 -10.08 -24.01 15.26
N VAL A 245 -8.85 -23.79 15.73
CA VAL A 245 -8.26 -22.44 15.86
C VAL A 245 -8.05 -21.84 14.48
N GLU A 246 -7.50 -22.62 13.55
CA GLU A 246 -7.32 -22.18 12.16
C GLU A 246 -8.66 -21.82 11.49
N GLY A 247 -9.76 -22.48 11.83
CA GLY A 247 -11.10 -22.12 11.37
C GLY A 247 -11.59 -20.74 11.84
N VAL A 248 -11.27 -20.35 13.08
CA VAL A 248 -11.54 -19.00 13.60
C VAL A 248 -10.65 -17.99 12.87
N PHE A 249 -9.35 -18.28 12.78
CA PHE A 249 -8.39 -17.39 12.13
C PHE A 249 -8.62 -17.27 10.64
N ARG A 250 -9.23 -18.26 9.98
CA ARG A 250 -9.65 -18.17 8.57
C ARG A 250 -10.59 -16.98 8.35
N LYS A 251 -11.58 -16.79 9.22
CA LYS A 251 -12.50 -15.65 9.14
C LYS A 251 -11.81 -14.32 9.48
N MET A 252 -10.96 -14.33 10.51
CA MET A 252 -10.21 -13.13 10.89
C MET A 252 -9.22 -12.69 9.82
N GLN A 253 -8.58 -13.65 9.15
CA GLN A 253 -7.61 -13.40 8.11
C GLN A 253 -8.26 -12.66 6.95
N VAL A 254 -9.48 -13.04 6.52
CA VAL A 254 -10.22 -12.27 5.52
C VAL A 254 -10.37 -10.80 5.96
N GLY A 255 -10.69 -10.57 7.23
CA GLY A 255 -10.76 -9.22 7.81
C GLY A 255 -9.41 -8.49 7.80
N THR A 256 -8.29 -9.16 8.04
CA THR A 256 -6.96 -8.53 7.94
C THR A 256 -6.52 -8.31 6.49
N SER A 257 -6.87 -9.20 5.55
CA SER A 257 -6.63 -8.98 4.13
C SER A 257 -7.42 -7.78 3.62
N CYS A 258 -8.64 -7.57 4.10
CA CYS A 258 -9.40 -6.34 3.90
C CYS A 258 -8.65 -5.11 4.44
N TYR A 259 -8.06 -5.22 5.63
CA TYR A 259 -7.26 -4.15 6.23
C TYR A 259 -6.02 -3.82 5.37
N VAL A 260 -5.30 -4.83 4.88
CA VAL A 260 -4.17 -4.63 3.95
C VAL A 260 -4.66 -3.92 2.69
N ALA A 261 -5.72 -4.40 2.03
CA ALA A 261 -6.25 -3.80 0.81
C ALA A 261 -6.65 -2.33 0.98
N LEU A 262 -7.25 -1.96 2.11
CA LEU A 262 -7.58 -0.57 2.43
C LEU A 262 -6.32 0.29 2.59
N SER A 263 -5.35 -0.19 3.39
CA SER A 263 -4.08 0.53 3.63
C SER A 263 -3.24 0.65 2.36
N GLN A 264 -3.29 -0.36 1.49
CA GLN A 264 -2.63 -0.42 0.20
C GLN A 264 -3.20 0.64 -0.74
N GLY A 265 -4.52 0.69 -0.92
CA GLY A 265 -5.16 1.71 -1.74
C GLY A 265 -4.82 3.13 -1.28
N ALA A 266 -4.77 3.35 0.04
CA ALA A 266 -4.39 4.64 0.63
C ALA A 266 -2.95 5.06 0.29
N ASN A 267 -2.00 4.13 0.28
CA ASN A 267 -0.60 4.44 -0.02
C ASN A 267 -0.33 4.50 -1.52
N ASP A 268 -0.79 3.50 -2.27
CA ASP A 268 -0.34 3.24 -3.63
C ASP A 268 -1.00 4.15 -4.66
N VAL A 269 -2.20 4.71 -4.38
CA VAL A 269 -2.83 5.70 -5.28
C VAL A 269 -1.92 6.90 -5.53
N ALA A 270 -1.09 7.26 -4.56
CA ALA A 270 -0.14 8.36 -4.67
C ALA A 270 0.89 8.15 -5.79
N ASN A 271 1.24 6.89 -6.10
CA ASN A 271 2.22 6.57 -7.13
C ASN A 271 1.70 6.88 -8.53
N ALA A 272 0.39 6.77 -8.75
CA ALA A 272 -0.24 7.16 -10.00
C ALA A 272 -0.69 8.61 -9.98
N ILE A 273 -1.35 9.04 -8.90
CA ILE A 273 -2.03 10.34 -8.85
C ILE A 273 -1.11 11.47 -8.43
N GLY A 274 0.01 11.21 -7.76
CA GLY A 274 0.99 12.25 -7.40
C GLY A 274 1.49 13.04 -8.62
N PRO A 275 2.01 12.38 -9.66
CA PRO A 275 2.40 13.03 -10.92
C PRO A 275 1.22 13.69 -11.64
N VAL A 276 0.06 13.03 -11.70
CA VAL A 276 -1.15 13.59 -12.35
C VAL A 276 -1.62 14.85 -11.64
N ALA A 277 -1.58 14.88 -10.31
CA ALA A 277 -1.93 16.04 -9.51
C ALA A 277 -0.95 17.19 -9.73
N ALA A 278 0.36 16.91 -9.86
CA ALA A 278 1.35 17.91 -10.21
C ALA A 278 1.05 18.54 -11.59
N ILE A 279 0.78 17.70 -12.60
CA ILE A 279 0.42 18.14 -13.96
C ILE A 279 -0.89 18.93 -13.97
N TYR A 280 -1.91 18.46 -13.26
CA TYR A 280 -3.20 19.16 -13.14
C TYR A 280 -3.05 20.57 -12.55
N LEU A 281 -2.26 20.72 -11.50
CA LEU A 281 -2.03 22.02 -10.86
C LEU A 281 -1.31 22.98 -11.81
N ILE A 282 -0.29 22.49 -12.52
CA ILE A 282 0.43 23.28 -13.53
C ILE A 282 -0.51 23.68 -14.67
N ALA A 283 -1.32 22.76 -15.17
CA ALA A 283 -2.25 23.02 -16.28
C ALA A 283 -3.36 24.03 -15.91
N LYS A 284 -3.87 24.00 -14.67
CA LYS A 284 -4.95 24.89 -14.23
C LYS A 284 -4.50 26.25 -13.75
N GLN A 285 -3.38 26.32 -13.06
CA GLN A 285 -2.97 27.54 -12.36
C GLN A 285 -1.82 28.24 -13.07
N HIS A 286 -1.17 27.59 -14.04
CA HIS A 286 0.05 28.06 -14.72
C HIS A 286 1.18 28.48 -13.77
N VAL A 287 1.07 28.13 -12.48
CA VAL A 287 1.95 28.54 -11.39
C VAL A 287 2.20 27.34 -10.48
N LEU A 288 3.41 27.29 -9.92
CA LEU A 288 3.86 26.27 -9.00
C LEU A 288 3.38 26.60 -7.57
N LEU A 289 2.13 26.27 -7.23
CA LEU A 289 1.62 26.60 -5.89
C LEU A 289 2.34 25.85 -4.76
N PRO A 290 2.47 26.43 -3.54
CA PRO A 290 3.11 25.78 -2.40
C PRO A 290 2.25 24.70 -1.70
N LYS A 291 0.92 24.68 -1.90
CA LYS A 291 0.03 23.60 -1.45
C LYS A 291 -0.69 22.97 -2.63
N ALA A 292 -0.74 21.65 -2.66
CA ALA A 292 -1.48 20.86 -3.64
C ALA A 292 -2.66 20.21 -2.92
N ASP A 293 -3.82 20.87 -2.93
CA ASP A 293 -5.05 20.18 -2.56
C ASP A 293 -5.42 19.29 -3.75
N VAL A 294 -5.18 17.98 -3.60
CA VAL A 294 -5.46 16.99 -4.64
C VAL A 294 -6.98 16.86 -4.78
N PRO A 295 -7.57 17.13 -5.95
CA PRO A 295 -9.00 16.98 -6.15
C PRO A 295 -9.41 15.51 -5.98
N ILE A 296 -10.54 15.30 -5.29
CA ILE A 296 -11.10 13.96 -5.05
C ILE A 296 -11.40 13.25 -6.38
N SER A 297 -11.76 13.99 -7.44
CA SER A 297 -12.01 13.41 -8.78
C SER A 297 -10.79 12.67 -9.35
N ILE A 298 -9.58 13.17 -9.11
CA ILE A 298 -8.35 12.52 -9.58
C ILE A 298 -8.03 11.29 -8.72
N LEU A 299 -8.31 11.34 -7.41
CA LEU A 299 -8.21 10.16 -6.53
C LEU A 299 -9.21 9.06 -6.91
N ILE A 300 -10.44 9.45 -7.30
CA ILE A 300 -11.46 8.51 -7.82
C ILE A 300 -10.92 7.83 -9.09
N LEU A 301 -10.31 8.58 -9.99
CA LEU A 301 -9.70 8.02 -11.20
C LEU A 301 -8.61 6.99 -10.88
N GLY A 302 -7.72 7.32 -9.93
CA GLY A 302 -6.69 6.38 -9.47
C GLY A 302 -7.29 5.14 -8.80
N GLY A 303 -8.29 5.31 -7.94
CA GLY A 303 -8.99 4.20 -7.30
C GLY A 303 -9.69 3.28 -8.32
N LEU A 304 -10.33 3.85 -9.34
CA LEU A 304 -10.98 3.08 -10.41
C LEU A 304 -9.97 2.32 -11.26
N GLY A 305 -8.83 2.95 -11.58
CA GLY A 305 -7.72 2.29 -12.25
C GLY A 305 -7.22 1.08 -11.47
N ILE A 306 -6.95 1.25 -10.16
CA ILE A 306 -6.53 0.16 -9.27
C ILE A 306 -7.58 -0.96 -9.25
N ALA A 307 -8.85 -0.62 -9.05
CA ALA A 307 -9.93 -1.61 -9.02
C ALA A 307 -10.05 -2.39 -10.34
N LEU A 308 -9.90 -1.72 -11.49
CA LEU A 308 -9.92 -2.37 -12.80
C LEU A 308 -8.68 -3.26 -13.04
N GLY A 309 -7.50 -2.81 -12.60
CA GLY A 309 -6.27 -3.61 -12.64
C GLY A 309 -6.41 -4.94 -11.88
N ILE A 310 -7.00 -4.86 -10.70
CA ILE A 310 -7.30 -6.01 -9.85
C ILE A 310 -8.23 -7.00 -10.57
N THR A 311 -9.30 -6.51 -11.19
CA THR A 311 -10.29 -7.37 -11.86
C THR A 311 -9.75 -8.02 -13.12
N VAL A 312 -8.98 -7.30 -13.94
CA VAL A 312 -8.52 -7.79 -15.24
C VAL A 312 -7.29 -8.68 -15.10
N LEU A 313 -6.24 -8.25 -14.38
CA LEU A 313 -4.95 -8.96 -14.32
C LEU A 313 -4.58 -9.48 -12.94
N GLY A 314 -5.19 -8.97 -11.88
CA GLY A 314 -4.84 -9.32 -10.49
C GLY A 314 -4.93 -10.82 -10.18
N HIS A 315 -5.82 -11.56 -10.85
CA HIS A 315 -5.97 -13.01 -10.67
C HIS A 315 -4.70 -13.80 -11.02
N ARG A 316 -3.90 -13.36 -12.00
CA ARG A 316 -2.66 -14.06 -12.43
C ARG A 316 -1.57 -13.97 -11.37
N VAL A 317 -1.37 -12.77 -10.82
CA VAL A 317 -0.34 -12.53 -9.80
C VAL A 317 -0.75 -13.16 -8.47
N MET A 318 -2.02 -13.02 -8.06
CA MET A 318 -2.54 -13.66 -6.85
C MET A 318 -2.42 -15.19 -6.89
N GLY A 319 -2.76 -15.83 -8.01
CA GLY A 319 -2.62 -17.29 -8.15
C GLY A 319 -1.17 -17.72 -7.97
N THR A 320 -0.25 -17.06 -8.66
CA THR A 320 1.19 -17.39 -8.62
C THR A 320 1.80 -17.18 -7.24
N VAL A 321 1.50 -16.06 -6.58
CA VAL A 321 2.03 -15.74 -5.25
C VAL A 321 1.35 -16.60 -4.19
N GLY A 322 0.03 -16.79 -4.28
CA GLY A 322 -0.75 -17.63 -3.38
C GLY A 322 -0.29 -19.08 -3.39
N GLU A 323 -0.04 -19.68 -4.56
CA GLU A 323 0.48 -21.04 -4.71
C GLU A 323 1.87 -21.21 -4.08
N LYS A 324 2.78 -20.25 -4.31
CA LYS A 324 4.12 -20.22 -3.70
C LYS A 324 4.08 -20.03 -2.18
N ILE A 325 3.00 -19.45 -1.66
CA ILE A 325 2.80 -19.14 -0.24
C ILE A 325 1.87 -20.17 0.46
N THR A 326 1.37 -21.20 -0.24
CA THR A 326 0.43 -22.22 0.30
C THR A 326 0.84 -22.92 1.61
N THR A 327 2.09 -22.82 2.03
CA THR A 327 2.55 -23.32 3.34
C THR A 327 2.16 -22.41 4.53
N LEU A 328 1.48 -21.29 4.28
CA LEU A 328 0.98 -20.39 5.33
C LEU A 328 -0.39 -20.84 5.88
N THR A 329 -0.43 -21.12 7.18
CA THR A 329 -1.67 -21.32 7.95
C THR A 329 -2.38 -19.97 8.17
N ASN A 330 -3.67 -19.98 8.52
CA ASN A 330 -4.46 -18.76 8.67
C ASN A 330 -3.95 -17.88 9.83
N THR A 331 -3.49 -18.48 10.93
CA THR A 331 -2.85 -17.76 12.04
C THR A 331 -1.61 -16.98 11.60
N ARG A 332 -0.82 -17.55 10.68
CA ARG A 332 0.35 -16.91 10.09
C ARG A 332 -0.08 -15.80 9.14
N GLY A 333 -1.04 -16.08 8.26
CA GLY A 333 -1.55 -15.11 7.28
C GLY A 333 -2.10 -13.86 7.97
N PHE A 334 -2.93 -14.07 8.99
CA PHE A 334 -3.41 -12.99 9.87
C PHE A 334 -2.27 -12.14 10.45
N SER A 335 -1.20 -12.77 10.93
CA SER A 335 -0.06 -12.06 11.55
C SER A 335 0.76 -11.26 10.54
N VAL A 336 0.96 -11.80 9.33
CA VAL A 336 1.62 -11.11 8.21
C VAL A 336 0.78 -9.91 7.79
N ASP A 337 -0.51 -10.13 7.49
CA ASP A 337 -1.43 -9.09 7.02
C ASP A 337 -1.53 -7.95 8.05
N PHE A 338 -1.68 -8.28 9.33
CA PHE A 338 -1.79 -7.27 10.39
C PHE A 338 -0.53 -6.41 10.51
N GLY A 339 0.66 -7.02 10.43
CA GLY A 339 1.93 -6.30 10.49
C GLY A 339 2.17 -5.42 9.27
N ALA A 340 1.89 -5.95 8.08
CA ALA A 340 2.02 -5.21 6.83
C ALA A 340 1.04 -4.02 6.78
N ALA A 341 -0.25 -4.25 7.03
CA ALA A 341 -1.28 -3.21 6.98
C ALA A 341 -1.05 -2.11 8.02
N SER A 342 -0.64 -2.47 9.24
CA SER A 342 -0.35 -1.48 10.30
C SER A 342 0.84 -0.61 9.95
N THR A 343 1.89 -1.20 9.37
CA THR A 343 3.06 -0.47 8.89
C THR A 343 2.69 0.51 7.78
N VAL A 344 1.96 0.04 6.78
CA VAL A 344 1.52 0.86 5.64
C VAL A 344 0.58 1.97 6.11
N LEU A 345 -0.41 1.68 6.96
CA LEU A 345 -1.34 2.68 7.46
C LEU A 345 -0.63 3.78 8.26
N VAL A 346 0.32 3.42 9.14
CA VAL A 346 1.10 4.40 9.91
C VAL A 346 1.91 5.29 8.98
N ALA A 347 2.60 4.71 7.99
CA ALA A 347 3.34 5.47 7.00
C ALA A 347 2.44 6.40 6.18
N SER A 348 1.28 5.92 5.73
CA SER A 348 0.28 6.74 5.01
C SER A 348 -0.20 7.93 5.85
N ASN A 349 -0.43 7.72 7.15
CA ASN A 349 -0.82 8.80 8.08
C ASN A 349 0.29 9.84 8.31
N MET A 350 1.55 9.44 8.14
CA MET A 350 2.72 10.31 8.15
C MET A 350 2.98 10.96 6.78
N GLY A 351 2.21 10.59 5.74
CA GLY A 351 2.41 11.05 4.37
C GLY A 351 3.68 10.49 3.73
N LEU A 352 4.24 9.41 4.27
CA LEU A 352 5.47 8.79 3.78
C LEU A 352 5.13 7.74 2.72
N PRO A 353 5.61 7.89 1.47
CA PRO A 353 5.42 6.88 0.44
C PRO A 353 6.29 5.66 0.74
N VAL A 354 5.65 4.57 1.19
CA VAL A 354 6.31 3.30 1.49
C VAL A 354 6.00 2.24 0.44
N SER A 355 6.72 1.11 0.48
CA SER A 355 6.39 -0.06 -0.35
C SER A 355 5.56 -1.07 0.45
N THR A 356 4.36 -1.35 -0.06
CA THR A 356 3.48 -2.41 0.47
C THR A 356 4.12 -3.79 0.32
N THR A 357 4.81 -4.04 -0.81
CA THR A 357 5.60 -5.26 -1.04
C THR A 357 6.69 -5.47 0.02
N HIS A 358 7.40 -4.41 0.44
CA HIS A 358 8.41 -4.50 1.50
C HIS A 358 7.78 -4.84 2.85
N ALA A 359 6.67 -4.19 3.18
CA ALA A 359 5.95 -4.45 4.42
C ALA A 359 5.43 -5.89 4.48
N ALA A 360 4.90 -6.41 3.37
CA ALA A 360 4.44 -7.79 3.27
C ALA A 360 5.60 -8.80 3.43
N VAL A 361 6.72 -8.61 2.71
CA VAL A 361 7.92 -9.45 2.85
C VAL A 361 8.46 -9.40 4.28
N GLY A 362 8.52 -8.20 4.87
CA GLY A 362 8.90 -8.01 6.27
C GLY A 362 8.00 -8.80 7.23
N GLY A 363 6.69 -8.73 7.04
CA GLY A 363 5.72 -9.51 7.82
C GLY A 363 5.95 -11.02 7.73
N VAL A 364 6.18 -11.54 6.52
CA VAL A 364 6.50 -12.97 6.30
C VAL A 364 7.79 -13.36 7.03
N VAL A 365 8.84 -12.54 6.93
CA VAL A 365 10.11 -12.75 7.65
C VAL A 365 9.89 -12.74 9.15
N GLY A 366 9.09 -11.81 9.68
CA GLY A 366 8.76 -11.73 11.11
C GLY A 366 8.08 -12.99 11.64
N VAL A 367 7.08 -13.51 10.92
CA VAL A 367 6.42 -14.78 11.26
C VAL A 367 7.39 -15.96 11.15
N GLY A 368 8.26 -15.97 10.14
CA GLY A 368 9.31 -16.97 9.97
C GLY A 368 10.28 -16.99 11.17
N LEU A 369 10.83 -15.83 11.54
CA LEU A 369 11.74 -15.69 12.67
C LEU A 369 11.13 -16.12 14.00
N ALA A 370 9.83 -15.90 14.20
CA ALA A 370 9.13 -16.39 15.38
C ALA A 370 9.16 -17.92 15.48
N ARG A 371 9.29 -18.66 14.37
CA ARG A 371 9.48 -20.12 14.35
C ARG A 371 10.94 -20.58 14.50
N GLY A 372 11.89 -19.64 14.42
CA GLY A 372 13.33 -19.89 14.44
C GLY A 372 14.02 -19.42 13.16
N PHE A 373 15.31 -19.09 13.27
CA PHE A 373 16.11 -18.53 12.16
C PHE A 373 16.16 -19.43 10.92
N SER A 374 16.10 -20.76 11.09
CA SER A 374 16.12 -21.72 9.98
C SER A 374 14.84 -21.72 9.13
N ALA A 375 13.77 -21.09 9.58
CA ALA A 375 12.51 -21.01 8.84
C ALA A 375 12.50 -19.88 7.78
N VAL A 376 13.56 -19.05 7.72
CA VAL A 376 13.67 -17.94 6.76
C VAL A 376 14.79 -18.24 5.75
N ASP A 377 14.45 -18.23 4.47
CA ASP A 377 15.45 -18.32 3.39
C ASP A 377 16.06 -16.95 3.10
N PHE A 378 17.22 -16.69 3.72
CA PHE A 378 17.95 -15.43 3.54
C PHE A 378 18.53 -15.27 2.12
N ARG A 379 18.69 -16.33 1.33
CA ARG A 379 19.15 -16.22 -0.07
C ARG A 379 18.05 -15.67 -0.96
N VAL A 380 16.80 -16.08 -0.74
CA VAL A 380 15.63 -15.50 -1.42
C VAL A 380 15.44 -14.06 -0.98
N LEU A 381 15.54 -13.77 0.32
CA LEU A 381 15.46 -12.39 0.83
C LEU A 381 16.52 -11.47 0.21
N GLY A 382 17.77 -11.92 0.11
CA GLY A 382 18.85 -11.15 -0.53
C GLY A 382 18.58 -10.85 -2.00
N ARG A 383 18.00 -11.80 -2.76
CA ARG A 383 17.58 -11.57 -4.16
C ARG A 383 16.46 -10.53 -4.25
N ILE A 384 15.49 -10.58 -3.35
CA ILE A 384 14.40 -9.60 -3.31
C ILE A 384 14.95 -8.18 -3.05
N VAL A 385 15.82 -8.04 -2.05
CA VAL A 385 16.47 -6.75 -1.73
C VAL A 385 17.27 -6.21 -2.93
N LEU A 386 17.97 -7.07 -3.67
CA LEU A 386 18.69 -6.67 -4.87
C LEU A 386 17.73 -6.07 -5.93
N TYR A 387 16.58 -6.69 -6.18
CA TYR A 387 15.58 -6.14 -7.11
C TYR A 387 15.03 -4.80 -6.65
N TRP A 388 14.85 -4.59 -5.34
CA TRP A 388 14.42 -3.31 -4.79
C TRP A 388 15.44 -2.21 -5.05
N VAL A 389 16.72 -2.48 -4.79
CA VAL A 389 17.81 -1.53 -5.06
C VAL A 389 17.94 -1.22 -6.54
N LEU A 390 17.81 -2.21 -7.42
CA LEU A 390 17.89 -2.02 -8.88
C LEU A 390 16.68 -1.29 -9.48
N THR A 391 15.52 -1.34 -8.83
CA THR A 391 14.30 -0.70 -9.34
C THR A 391 14.44 0.82 -9.45
N VAL A 392 15.05 1.46 -8.45
CA VAL A 392 15.23 2.93 -8.42
C VAL A 392 16.08 3.45 -9.60
N PRO A 393 17.31 2.95 -9.85
CA PRO A 393 18.12 3.42 -10.97
C PRO A 393 17.49 3.08 -12.32
N ILE A 394 16.89 1.89 -12.49
CA ILE A 394 16.24 1.53 -13.76
C ILE A 394 15.09 2.49 -14.09
N ALA A 395 14.24 2.80 -13.10
CA ALA A 395 13.15 3.75 -13.29
C ALA A 395 13.66 5.18 -13.52
N ALA A 396 14.72 5.60 -12.82
CA ALA A 396 15.35 6.90 -13.03
C ALA A 396 15.91 7.04 -14.46
N PHE A 397 16.69 6.08 -14.94
CA PHE A 397 17.25 6.11 -16.30
C PHE A 397 16.17 6.08 -17.37
N THR A 398 15.13 5.26 -17.19
CA THR A 398 14.00 5.20 -18.12
C THR A 398 13.27 6.55 -18.17
N SER A 399 13.07 7.19 -17.00
CA SER A 399 12.47 8.52 -16.93
C SER A 399 13.33 9.59 -17.59
N ILE A 400 14.66 9.52 -17.43
CA ILE A 400 15.59 10.44 -18.08
C ILE A 400 15.48 10.32 -19.61
N ALA A 401 15.53 9.10 -20.13
CA ALA A 401 15.44 8.85 -21.57
C ALA A 401 14.11 9.38 -22.15
N LEU A 402 12.98 9.06 -21.51
CA LEU A 402 11.67 9.55 -21.92
C LEU A 402 11.58 11.09 -21.83
N PHE A 403 12.11 11.67 -20.75
CA PHE A 403 12.10 13.11 -20.55
C PHE A 403 12.90 13.85 -21.63
N VAL A 404 14.10 13.37 -21.98
CA VAL A 404 14.93 13.99 -23.03
C VAL A 404 14.22 13.93 -24.38
N VAL A 405 13.63 12.79 -24.73
CA VAL A 405 12.86 12.63 -25.97
C VAL A 405 11.65 13.57 -25.99
N MET A 406 10.87 13.61 -24.91
CA MET A 406 9.69 14.48 -24.84
C MET A 406 10.05 15.96 -24.82
N ARG A 407 11.15 16.34 -24.15
CA ARG A 407 11.67 17.70 -24.20
C ARG A 407 11.94 18.09 -25.65
N TRP A 408 12.70 17.29 -26.40
CA TRP A 408 13.01 17.57 -27.80
C TRP A 408 11.77 17.65 -28.71
N LEU A 409 10.72 16.87 -28.44
CA LEU A 409 9.50 16.85 -29.25
C LEU A 409 8.53 17.99 -28.95
N PHE A 410 8.47 18.48 -27.71
CA PHE A 410 7.38 19.34 -27.23
C PHE A 410 7.83 20.71 -26.69
N LEU A 411 9.13 20.89 -26.42
CA LEU A 411 9.73 22.13 -25.88
C LEU A 411 10.90 22.59 -26.74
#